data_AF-A0A661FYC7-F1
#
_entry.id   AF-A0A661FYC7-F1
#
_cell.length_a   1.000
_cell.length_b   1.000
_cell.length_c   1.000
_cell.angle_alpha   90.00
_cell.angle_beta   90.00
_cell.angle_gamma   90.00
#
_symmetry.space_group_name_H-M   'P 1'
#
loop_
_entity.id
_entity.type
_entity.pdbx_description
1 polymer ?
#
loop_
_entity_poly.entity_id
_entity_poly.type
_entity_poly.pdbx_seq_one_letter_code
_entity_poly.pdbx_strand_id
1 'polypeptide(L)'
;MQTEEENNESSTDNATSDLAAAWDASDSTDETAGEEALVEESGGWEGDEKLEEEPPAAADGEIAGGGDTGHGEEDFAPKSLSATAREAWRETPAAMKADIVKRERDFSAGIQKYAEGAKRAEGMDRVLQPYSQYLQMNGGAGQTINTLLQTGSGLQMGSPIQKAQIVADLIGQFGVDVQALDGLLSGNGAPPEMQQQNAVQQQVQAALQPYQQMMQHQQQQQQQQQQQAANVVSSELSTFSQAPEHEFYADVRMQMADIMDMAANRGQQVGLKEAYNTACQLNPEIKKIVDSRALAASAQSRRRAGSSIHGSPGGPGGGLAEGGMRSAIEDAWDSAGRA
;
A
#
# COMPACT_ATOMS: atom_id res chain seq x y z
N MET A 1 28.76 54.64 -6.54
CA MET A 1 27.47 54.28 -7.16
C MET A 1 27.67 52.86 -7.68
N GLN A 2 27.26 51.85 -6.91
CA GLN A 2 25.91 51.22 -6.96
C GLN A 2 25.66 50.66 -8.37
N THR A 3 25.27 49.42 -8.65
CA THR A 3 24.79 48.19 -7.96
C THR A 3 24.81 47.14 -9.11
N GLU A 4 24.98 45.83 -8.92
CA GLU A 4 23.90 44.85 -8.75
C GLU A 4 24.56 43.45 -8.81
N GLU A 5 24.66 42.76 -7.68
CA GLU A 5 24.86 41.31 -7.60
C GLU A 5 24.04 40.85 -6.40
N GLU A 6 22.75 40.60 -6.62
CA GLU A 6 21.85 39.99 -5.64
C GLU A 6 20.90 39.07 -6.42
N ASN A 7 21.23 37.78 -6.49
CA ASN A 7 20.22 36.73 -6.56
C ASN A 7 20.83 35.33 -6.34
N ASN A 8 21.08 34.92 -5.09
CA ASN A 8 21.17 33.48 -4.78
C ASN A 8 21.10 33.14 -3.27
N GLU A 9 20.08 33.57 -2.53
CA GLU A 9 19.83 33.06 -1.17
C GLU A 9 18.32 32.92 -0.90
N SER A 10 17.74 31.74 -1.15
CA SER A 10 16.44 31.37 -0.52
C SER A 10 16.08 29.87 -0.49
N SER A 11 16.98 28.94 -0.81
CA SER A 11 16.60 27.51 -0.94
C SER A 11 17.02 26.60 0.21
N THR A 12 17.69 27.08 1.26
CA THR A 12 18.20 26.23 2.36
C THR A 12 17.36 26.24 3.63
N ASP A 13 16.46 27.21 3.83
CA ASP A 13 15.65 27.30 5.05
C ASP A 13 14.38 26.44 5.05
N ASN A 14 13.94 25.95 3.88
CA ASN A 14 12.72 25.10 3.79
C ASN A 14 12.97 23.62 4.13
N ALA A 15 14.19 23.11 3.93
CA ALA A 15 14.44 21.69 4.16
C ALA A 15 14.43 21.33 5.65
N THR A 16 14.85 22.25 6.52
CA THR A 16 14.89 22.06 7.98
C THR A 16 13.52 22.27 8.63
N SER A 17 12.71 23.21 8.13
CA SER A 17 11.33 23.41 8.59
C SER A 17 10.41 22.25 8.18
N ASP A 18 10.56 21.72 6.96
CA ASP A 18 9.77 20.59 6.46
C ASP A 18 10.08 19.28 7.21
N LEU A 19 11.34 19.11 7.66
CA LEU A 19 11.77 17.97 8.49
C LEU A 19 11.25 18.07 9.93
N ALA A 20 11.20 19.27 10.51
CA ALA A 20 10.65 19.49 11.84
C ALA A 20 9.12 19.30 11.87
N ALA A 21 8.41 19.78 10.84
CA ALA A 21 6.96 19.63 10.73
C ALA A 21 6.52 18.17 10.55
N ALA A 22 7.30 17.36 9.83
CA ALA A 22 7.02 15.93 9.66
C ALA A 22 7.17 15.13 10.97
N TRP A 23 7.97 15.62 11.92
CA TRP A 23 8.15 15.02 13.24
C TRP A 23 7.02 15.39 14.21
N ASP A 24 6.65 16.67 14.28
CA ASP A 24 5.56 17.18 15.14
C ASP A 24 4.19 16.58 14.79
N ALA A 25 3.94 16.29 13.51
CA ALA A 25 2.69 15.65 13.06
C ALA A 25 2.54 14.20 13.56
N SER A 26 3.64 13.54 13.97
CA SER A 26 3.60 12.17 14.47
C SER A 26 3.34 12.07 15.98
N ASP A 27 3.50 13.16 16.73
CA ASP A 27 3.41 13.18 18.21
C ASP A 27 2.08 13.77 18.74
N SER A 28 1.20 14.29 17.86
CA SER A 28 -0.05 14.97 18.25
C SER A 28 -1.34 14.16 18.03
N THR A 29 -1.25 12.83 17.93
CA THR A 29 -2.45 11.97 17.86
C THR A 29 -2.64 11.11 19.11
N ASP A 30 -2.74 11.77 20.25
CA ASP A 30 -3.48 11.25 21.39
C ASP A 30 -4.22 12.41 22.09
N GLU A 31 -5.39 12.12 22.64
CA GLU A 31 -6.37 13.04 23.26
C GLU A 31 -7.39 13.72 22.31
N THR A 32 -8.52 13.05 22.07
CA THR A 32 -9.84 13.36 22.70
C THR A 32 -10.99 12.70 21.94
N ALA A 33 -11.57 11.69 22.58
CA ALA A 33 -12.89 11.17 22.25
C ALA A 33 -13.98 12.00 22.95
N GLY A 34 -15.02 12.35 22.20
CA GLY A 34 -16.39 12.56 22.68
C GLY A 34 -16.80 14.00 23.00
N GLU A 35 -17.71 14.57 22.21
CA GLU A 35 -19.00 15.05 22.72
C GLU A 35 -20.01 15.34 21.58
N GLU A 36 -21.23 14.86 21.79
CA GLU A 36 -22.41 15.07 20.94
C GLU A 36 -22.98 16.49 21.12
N ALA A 37 -23.46 17.11 20.05
CA ALA A 37 -24.46 18.18 20.16
C ALA A 37 -25.32 18.30 18.89
N LEU A 38 -26.59 17.91 19.03
CA LEU A 38 -27.73 18.32 18.21
C LEU A 38 -27.97 19.84 18.31
N VAL A 39 -28.28 20.52 17.20
CA VAL A 39 -29.25 21.65 17.18
C VAL A 39 -29.96 21.71 15.81
N GLU A 40 -31.29 21.70 15.85
CA GLU A 40 -32.24 21.97 14.76
C GLU A 40 -32.51 23.48 14.55
N GLU A 41 -32.97 23.80 13.32
CA GLU A 41 -34.00 24.81 12.95
C GLU A 41 -33.72 26.34 13.00
N SER A 42 -33.81 26.98 11.81
CA SER A 42 -34.69 28.13 11.45
C SER A 42 -34.25 28.75 10.11
N GLY A 43 -35.12 28.83 9.06
CA GLY A 43 -35.90 30.02 8.67
C GLY A 43 -35.01 31.13 8.05
N GLY A 44 -35.15 31.68 6.84
CA GLY A 44 -36.25 31.86 5.90
C GLY A 44 -36.34 33.35 5.51
N TRP A 45 -36.09 33.69 4.22
CA TRP A 45 -36.36 34.96 3.49
C TRP A 45 -35.56 36.22 3.91
N GLU A 46 -35.22 37.22 3.09
CA GLU A 46 -35.45 37.64 1.69
C GLU A 46 -34.46 38.81 1.43
N GLY A 47 -34.13 39.13 0.17
CA GLY A 47 -33.31 40.31 -0.15
C GLY A 47 -32.86 40.39 -1.60
N ASP A 48 -33.81 40.75 -2.46
CA ASP A 48 -33.69 41.07 -3.88
C ASP A 48 -32.67 42.19 -4.16
N GLU A 49 -31.77 42.02 -5.13
CA GLU A 49 -31.37 43.15 -6.00
C GLU A 49 -31.00 42.66 -7.40
N LYS A 50 -31.85 43.09 -8.34
CA LYS A 50 -31.92 42.76 -9.75
C LYS A 50 -31.07 43.77 -10.54
N LEU A 51 -30.14 43.30 -11.36
CA LEU A 51 -29.66 44.04 -12.54
C LEU A 51 -29.69 43.12 -13.75
N GLU A 52 -30.59 43.46 -14.66
CA GLU A 52 -30.81 42.89 -15.98
C GLU A 52 -29.64 43.26 -16.91
N GLU A 53 -29.12 42.29 -17.66
CA GLU A 53 -28.80 42.49 -19.08
C GLU A 53 -29.09 41.18 -19.84
N GLU A 54 -29.99 41.28 -20.81
CA GLU A 54 -30.48 40.21 -21.68
C GLU A 54 -29.69 40.21 -23.03
N PRO A 55 -29.92 39.28 -23.97
CA PRO A 55 -28.93 38.32 -24.47
C PRO A 55 -28.47 38.63 -25.91
N PRO A 56 -27.71 37.72 -26.53
CA PRO A 56 -28.02 37.45 -27.94
C PRO A 56 -28.36 35.98 -28.19
N ALA A 57 -29.40 35.82 -29.00
CA ALA A 57 -30.03 34.58 -29.39
C ALA A 57 -29.26 33.79 -30.46
N ALA A 58 -29.46 32.48 -30.36
CA ALA A 58 -29.62 31.47 -31.42
C ALA A 58 -28.41 31.09 -32.29
N ALA A 59 -28.00 29.82 -32.11
CA ALA A 59 -27.81 28.91 -33.23
C ALA A 59 -28.25 27.51 -32.79
N ASP A 60 -29.45 27.11 -33.23
CA ASP A 60 -29.85 25.71 -33.34
C ASP A 60 -28.90 25.02 -34.33
N GLY A 61 -28.41 23.83 -33.97
CA GLY A 61 -27.53 23.04 -34.82
C GLY A 61 -27.16 21.69 -34.22
N GLU A 62 -28.00 20.70 -34.52
CA GLU A 62 -27.68 19.28 -34.66
C GLU A 62 -27.00 18.52 -33.50
N ILE A 63 -27.83 17.71 -32.85
CA ILE A 63 -27.57 16.29 -32.55
C ILE A 63 -26.64 15.62 -33.58
N ALA A 64 -25.36 15.55 -33.27
CA ALA A 64 -24.42 14.63 -33.91
C ALA A 64 -24.05 13.54 -32.91
N GLY A 65 -24.64 12.36 -33.09
CA GLY A 65 -24.14 11.13 -32.50
C GLY A 65 -22.71 10.88 -32.98
N GLY A 66 -21.77 10.93 -32.05
CA GLY A 66 -20.45 10.36 -32.17
C GLY A 66 -20.36 9.19 -31.21
N GLY A 67 -20.73 8.00 -31.69
CA GLY A 67 -20.38 6.76 -31.01
C GLY A 67 -18.87 6.59 -31.09
N ASP A 68 -18.19 6.95 -30.01
CA ASP A 68 -16.88 6.41 -29.67
C ASP A 68 -17.08 5.49 -28.48
N THR A 69 -17.23 4.19 -28.75
CA THR A 69 -17.12 3.16 -27.73
C THR A 69 -15.65 2.99 -27.36
N GLY A 70 -15.09 4.02 -26.73
CA GLY A 70 -13.91 3.90 -25.92
C GLY A 70 -14.36 3.35 -24.57
N HIS A 71 -14.06 2.08 -24.29
CA HIS A 71 -14.23 1.51 -22.96
C HIS A 71 -13.37 2.30 -21.98
N GLY A 72 -13.94 3.33 -21.36
CA GLY A 72 -13.33 4.09 -20.30
C GLY A 72 -13.12 3.19 -19.08
N GLU A 73 -12.13 3.54 -18.25
CA GLU A 73 -11.81 2.86 -16.98
C GLU A 73 -13.05 2.72 -16.05
N GLU A 74 -14.10 3.52 -16.29
CA GLU A 74 -15.42 3.50 -15.66
C GLU A 74 -16.26 2.24 -15.91
N ASP A 75 -15.98 1.49 -16.98
CA ASP A 75 -16.72 0.26 -17.30
C ASP A 75 -16.35 -0.91 -16.37
N PHE A 76 -15.16 -0.86 -15.75
CA PHE A 76 -14.69 -1.89 -14.84
C PHE A 76 -14.94 -1.50 -13.38
N ALA A 77 -15.54 -2.41 -12.61
CA ALA A 77 -15.78 -2.18 -11.20
C ALA A 77 -14.44 -2.09 -10.45
N PRO A 78 -14.21 -1.02 -9.63
CA PRO A 78 -13.01 -0.93 -8.81
C PRO A 78 -12.83 -2.15 -7.90
N LYS A 79 -11.60 -2.65 -7.79
CA LYS A 79 -11.28 -3.85 -7.00
C LYS A 79 -11.41 -3.64 -5.49
N SER A 80 -11.43 -2.39 -5.04
CA SER A 80 -11.66 -1.99 -3.64
C SER A 80 -13.12 -2.22 -3.21
N LEU A 81 -14.05 -2.29 -4.17
CA LEU A 81 -15.45 -2.55 -3.88
C LEU A 81 -15.69 -4.02 -3.51
N SER A 82 -16.66 -4.24 -2.61
CA SER A 82 -17.10 -5.58 -2.24
C SER A 82 -17.57 -6.37 -3.47
N ALA A 83 -17.41 -7.69 -3.42
CA ALA A 83 -17.94 -8.60 -4.44
C ALA A 83 -19.39 -8.28 -4.86
N THR A 84 -20.27 -7.98 -3.91
CA THR A 84 -21.68 -7.63 -4.15
C THR A 84 -21.86 -6.31 -4.89
N ALA A 85 -21.10 -5.29 -4.54
CA ALA A 85 -21.11 -4.01 -5.24
C ALA A 85 -20.52 -4.11 -6.65
N ARG A 86 -19.53 -5.00 -6.86
CA ARG A 86 -18.96 -5.28 -8.18
C ARG A 86 -19.96 -5.95 -9.13
N GLU A 87 -20.83 -6.85 -8.63
CA GLU A 87 -21.90 -7.43 -9.46
C GLU A 87 -22.92 -6.37 -9.93
N ALA A 88 -23.31 -5.47 -9.01
CA ALA A 88 -24.27 -4.40 -9.31
C ALA A 88 -23.67 -3.28 -10.19
N TRP A 89 -22.35 -3.26 -10.39
CA TRP A 89 -21.66 -2.18 -11.11
C TRP A 89 -22.23 -1.95 -12.51
N ARG A 90 -22.62 -3.01 -13.23
CA ARG A 90 -23.19 -2.88 -14.58
C ARG A 90 -24.49 -2.08 -14.59
N GLU A 91 -25.26 -2.16 -13.52
CA GLU A 91 -26.57 -1.50 -13.36
C GLU A 91 -26.44 -0.10 -12.73
N THR A 92 -25.28 0.25 -12.18
CA THR A 92 -25.00 1.56 -11.59
C THR A 92 -25.04 2.69 -12.65
N PRO A 93 -25.72 3.82 -12.38
CA PRO A 93 -25.74 4.98 -13.27
C PRO A 93 -24.34 5.53 -13.57
N ALA A 94 -24.12 6.02 -14.79
CA ALA A 94 -22.81 6.51 -15.24
C ALA A 94 -22.23 7.63 -14.36
N ALA A 95 -23.05 8.57 -13.90
CA ALA A 95 -22.62 9.64 -13.01
C ALA A 95 -22.03 9.11 -11.68
N MET A 96 -22.62 8.04 -11.13
CA MET A 96 -22.12 7.43 -9.88
C MET A 96 -20.84 6.64 -10.12
N LYS A 97 -20.70 5.97 -11.28
CA LYS A 97 -19.47 5.28 -11.66
C LYS A 97 -18.28 6.25 -11.72
N ALA A 98 -18.46 7.37 -12.43
CA ALA A 98 -17.45 8.42 -12.54
C ALA A 98 -17.04 8.97 -11.17
N ASP A 99 -18.01 9.22 -10.28
CA ASP A 99 -17.76 9.71 -8.93
C ASP A 99 -16.97 8.71 -8.05
N ILE A 100 -17.27 7.42 -8.15
CA ILE A 100 -16.56 6.37 -7.39
C ILE A 100 -15.14 6.20 -7.92
N VAL A 101 -14.97 6.15 -9.25
CA VAL A 101 -13.64 6.03 -9.87
C VAL A 101 -12.77 7.24 -9.52
N LYS A 102 -13.34 8.45 -9.52
CA LYS A 102 -12.65 9.66 -9.09
C LYS A 102 -12.21 9.57 -7.62
N ARG A 103 -13.12 9.19 -6.71
CA ARG A 103 -12.78 9.04 -5.28
C ARG A 103 -11.70 7.99 -5.06
N GLU A 104 -11.75 6.86 -5.77
CA GLU A 104 -10.74 5.81 -5.68
C GLU A 104 -9.35 6.32 -6.13
N ARG A 105 -9.31 7.11 -7.20
CA ARG A 105 -8.08 7.75 -7.68
C ARG A 105 -7.52 8.74 -6.67
N ASP A 106 -8.38 9.61 -6.12
CA ASP A 106 -7.97 10.60 -5.13
C ASP A 106 -7.45 9.92 -3.85
N PHE A 107 -8.12 8.85 -3.41
CA PHE A 107 -7.70 8.05 -2.27
C PHE A 107 -6.37 7.34 -2.52
N SER A 108 -6.21 6.71 -3.70
CA SER A 108 -4.97 6.06 -4.11
C SER A 108 -3.79 7.04 -4.17
N ALA A 109 -4.02 8.25 -4.70
CA ALA A 109 -3.03 9.31 -4.72
C ALA A 109 -2.68 9.79 -3.30
N GLY A 110 -3.67 9.87 -2.40
CA GLY A 110 -3.45 10.16 -0.99
C GLY A 110 -2.55 9.12 -0.33
N ILE A 111 -2.89 7.82 -0.46
CA ILE A 111 -2.10 6.72 0.09
C ILE A 111 -0.66 6.76 -0.41
N GLN A 112 -0.44 7.01 -1.71
CA GLN A 112 0.90 7.08 -2.29
C GLN A 112 1.76 8.16 -1.62
N LYS A 113 1.19 9.36 -1.40
CA LYS A 113 1.89 10.45 -0.69
C LYS A 113 2.27 10.05 0.74
N TYR A 114 1.36 9.41 1.47
CA TYR A 114 1.64 8.92 2.82
C TYR A 114 2.68 7.80 2.83
N ALA A 115 2.64 6.89 1.85
CA ALA A 115 3.59 5.78 1.75
C ALA A 115 5.04 6.29 1.53
N GLU A 116 5.22 7.35 0.76
CA GLU A 116 6.54 7.99 0.61
C GLU A 116 7.02 8.61 1.93
N GLY A 117 6.13 9.27 2.68
CA GLY A 117 6.42 9.80 4.01
C GLY A 117 6.79 8.70 5.01
N ALA A 118 6.00 7.63 5.07
CA ALA A 118 6.25 6.47 5.93
C ALA A 118 7.59 5.80 5.60
N LYS A 119 7.91 5.60 4.32
CA LYS A 119 9.20 5.03 3.90
C LYS A 119 10.39 5.91 4.31
N ARG A 120 10.22 7.23 4.27
CA ARG A 120 11.25 8.18 4.76
C ARG A 120 11.42 8.05 6.27
N ALA A 121 10.32 8.02 7.03
CA ALA A 121 10.34 7.85 8.48
C ALA A 121 11.01 6.52 8.88
N GLU A 122 10.59 5.40 8.28
CA GLU A 122 11.20 4.08 8.51
C GLU A 122 12.70 4.07 8.20
N GLY A 123 13.11 4.75 7.12
CA GLY A 123 14.52 4.89 6.74
C GLY A 123 15.32 5.63 7.82
N MET A 124 14.77 6.71 8.35
CA MET A 124 15.38 7.50 9.42
C MET A 124 15.41 6.73 10.74
N ASP A 125 14.31 6.08 11.12
CA ASP A 125 14.22 5.26 12.32
C ASP A 125 15.27 4.15 12.31
N ARG A 126 15.49 3.48 11.16
CA ARG A 126 16.54 2.47 11.03
C ARG A 126 17.94 3.03 11.30
N VAL A 127 18.22 4.27 10.91
CA VAL A 127 19.53 4.91 11.15
C VAL A 127 19.67 5.36 12.60
N LEU A 128 18.58 5.83 13.21
CA LEU A 128 18.58 6.34 14.58
C LEU A 128 18.44 5.23 15.64
N GLN A 129 17.95 4.04 15.26
CA GLN A 129 17.67 2.92 16.17
C GLN A 129 18.84 2.55 17.10
N PRO A 130 20.11 2.48 16.64
CA PRO A 130 21.26 2.20 17.52
C PRO A 130 21.53 3.29 18.56
N TYR A 131 21.10 4.52 18.29
CA TYR A 131 21.30 5.69 19.15
C TYR A 131 20.04 6.04 19.97
N SER A 132 18.98 5.24 19.89
CA SER A 132 17.69 5.49 20.54
C SER A 132 17.80 5.85 22.02
N GLN A 133 18.63 5.14 22.80
CA GLN A 133 18.84 5.46 24.22
C GLN A 133 19.52 6.82 24.43
N TYR A 134 20.52 7.15 23.61
CA TYR A 134 21.18 8.45 23.66
C TYR A 134 20.18 9.57 23.32
N LEU A 135 19.38 9.38 22.27
CA LEU A 135 18.37 10.34 21.84
C LEU A 135 17.31 10.55 22.94
N GLN A 136 16.81 9.48 23.55
CA GLN A 136 15.84 9.57 24.66
C GLN A 136 16.40 10.32 25.87
N MET A 137 17.65 10.05 26.25
CA MET A 137 18.29 10.73 27.38
C MET A 137 18.52 12.24 27.13
N ASN A 138 18.66 12.63 25.86
CA ASN A 138 18.88 14.02 25.44
C ASN A 138 17.59 14.75 24.99
N GLY A 139 16.41 14.24 25.40
CA GLY A 139 15.13 14.91 25.14
C GLY A 139 14.46 14.52 23.81
N GLY A 140 14.80 13.36 23.25
CA GLY A 140 14.26 12.83 21.99
C GLY A 140 15.12 13.16 20.77
N ALA A 141 14.80 12.54 19.63
CA ALA A 141 15.63 12.73 18.44
C ALA A 141 15.47 14.11 17.81
N GLY A 142 14.27 14.72 17.86
CA GLY A 142 14.05 16.07 17.33
C GLY A 142 14.99 17.09 17.96
N GLN A 143 15.04 17.14 19.30
CA GLN A 143 15.93 18.04 20.02
C GLN A 143 17.41 17.72 19.77
N THR A 144 17.79 16.45 19.89
CA THR A 144 19.19 16.02 19.76
C THR A 144 19.73 16.28 18.36
N ILE A 145 18.95 15.95 17.32
CA ILE A 145 19.32 16.17 15.91
C ILE A 145 19.41 17.66 15.62
N ASN A 146 18.47 18.47 16.09
CA ASN A 146 18.50 19.92 15.89
C ASN A 146 19.77 20.53 16.51
N THR A 147 20.08 20.21 17.78
CA THR A 147 21.30 20.68 18.44
C THR A 147 22.58 20.22 17.70
N LEU A 148 22.63 18.98 17.23
CA LEU A 148 23.74 18.47 16.42
C LEU A 148 23.90 19.22 15.11
N LEU A 149 22.81 19.48 14.40
CA LEU A 149 22.82 20.21 13.12
C LEU A 149 23.22 21.68 13.31
N GLN A 150 22.76 22.34 14.37
CA GLN A 150 23.18 23.71 14.72
C GLN A 150 24.67 23.78 15.06
N THR A 151 25.17 22.79 15.80
CA THR A 151 26.60 22.68 16.13
C THR A 151 27.42 22.46 14.85
N GLY A 152 26.98 21.55 13.99
CA GLY A 152 27.63 21.26 12.70
C GLY A 152 27.64 22.46 11.75
N SER A 153 26.51 23.16 11.60
CA SER A 153 26.42 24.35 10.76
C SER A 153 27.30 25.49 11.28
N GLY A 154 27.32 25.71 12.60
CA GLY A 154 28.21 26.67 13.24
C GLY A 154 29.69 26.35 13.04
N LEU A 155 30.07 25.07 13.14
CA LEU A 155 31.44 24.63 12.86
C LEU A 155 31.83 24.75 11.38
N GLN A 156 30.87 24.63 10.46
CA GLN A 156 31.14 24.70 9.02
C GLN A 156 31.18 26.16 8.52
N MET A 157 30.17 26.96 8.87
CA MET A 157 29.94 28.31 8.32
C MET A 157 30.33 29.46 9.27
N GLY A 158 30.56 29.18 10.56
CA GLY A 158 30.85 30.21 11.56
C GLY A 158 32.21 30.91 11.38
N SER A 159 32.37 32.07 12.02
CA SER A 159 33.66 32.77 12.07
C SER A 159 34.71 31.94 12.84
N PRO A 160 36.02 32.17 12.64
CA PRO A 160 37.06 31.44 13.37
C PRO A 160 36.89 31.46 14.89
N ILE A 161 36.43 32.59 15.44
CA ILE A 161 36.15 32.75 16.86
C ILE A 161 34.92 31.93 17.29
N GLN A 162 33.85 31.92 16.49
CA GLN A 162 32.66 31.11 16.78
C GLN A 162 32.98 29.61 16.75
N LYS A 163 33.78 29.17 15.78
CA LYS A 163 34.22 27.76 15.71
C LYS A 163 35.00 27.37 16.96
N ALA A 164 35.93 28.22 17.41
CA ALA A 164 36.69 27.98 18.62
C ALA A 164 35.80 27.90 19.87
N GLN A 165 34.78 28.76 19.97
CA GLN A 165 33.82 28.73 21.06
C GLN A 165 33.00 27.43 21.07
N ILE A 166 32.46 27.02 19.92
CA ILE A 166 31.70 25.77 19.79
C ILE A 166 32.56 24.56 20.20
N VAL A 167 33.83 24.52 19.76
CA VAL A 167 34.75 23.45 20.14
C VAL A 167 35.06 23.47 21.65
N ALA A 168 35.25 24.65 22.26
CA ALA A 168 35.47 24.78 23.69
C ALA A 168 34.26 24.28 24.50
N ASP A 169 33.04 24.60 24.05
CA ASP A 169 31.80 24.13 24.67
C ASP A 169 31.65 22.60 24.54
N LEU A 170 31.97 22.03 23.38
CA LEU A 170 32.01 20.58 23.15
C LEU A 170 32.99 19.86 24.08
N ILE A 171 34.20 20.41 24.26
CA ILE A 171 35.21 19.84 25.17
C ILE A 171 34.67 19.79 26.60
N GLY A 172 34.03 20.87 27.05
CA GLY A 172 33.41 20.92 28.38
C GLY A 172 32.23 19.97 28.54
N GLN A 173 31.36 19.89 27.54
CA GLN A 173 30.11 19.13 27.61
C GLN A 173 30.32 17.61 27.52
N PHE A 174 31.31 17.15 26.73
CA PHE A 174 31.63 15.72 26.58
C PHE A 174 32.80 15.25 27.47
N GLY A 175 33.37 16.14 28.29
CA GLY A 175 34.44 15.79 29.23
C GLY A 175 35.73 15.35 28.53
N VAL A 176 36.10 16.00 27.42
CA VAL A 176 37.34 15.70 26.70
C VAL A 176 38.52 16.20 27.52
N ASP A 177 39.49 15.33 27.79
CA ASP A 177 40.72 15.71 28.49
C ASP A 177 41.56 16.65 27.60
N VAL A 178 41.71 17.90 28.07
CA VAL A 178 42.43 18.96 27.35
C VAL A 178 43.92 18.64 27.19
N GLN A 179 44.53 17.92 28.14
CA GLN A 179 45.94 17.51 28.04
C GLN A 179 46.12 16.39 27.02
N ALA A 180 45.17 15.44 26.98
CA ALA A 180 45.17 14.42 25.94
C ALA A 180 44.90 15.01 24.55
N LEU A 181 43.99 15.99 24.46
CA LEU A 181 43.68 16.72 23.23
C LEU A 181 44.87 17.56 22.75
N ASP A 182 45.55 18.26 23.66
CA ASP A 182 46.77 19.02 23.36
C ASP A 182 47.90 18.11 22.89
N GLY A 183 48.08 16.93 23.50
CA GLY A 183 49.02 15.91 23.03
C GLY A 183 48.73 15.39 21.61
N LEU A 184 47.44 15.26 21.26
CA LEU A 184 46.98 14.90 19.92
C LEU A 184 47.18 16.03 18.89
N LEU A 185 46.86 17.28 19.26
CA LEU A 185 46.98 18.46 18.40
C LEU A 185 48.43 18.88 18.17
N SER A 186 49.28 18.75 19.19
CA SER A 186 50.72 19.09 19.13
C SER A 186 51.57 18.01 18.45
N GLY A 187 50.97 16.86 18.08
CA GLY A 187 51.66 15.74 17.45
C GLY A 187 52.54 14.91 18.38
N ASN A 188 52.49 15.16 19.69
CA ASN A 188 53.27 14.43 20.70
C ASN A 188 52.65 13.08 21.10
N GLY A 189 51.46 12.76 20.58
CA GLY A 189 50.79 11.48 20.83
C GLY A 189 50.24 11.40 22.26
N ALA A 190 49.34 10.44 22.47
CA ALA A 190 48.75 10.20 23.78
C ALA A 190 49.84 9.76 24.80
N PRO A 191 49.72 10.14 26.09
CA PRO A 191 50.67 9.75 27.12
C PRO A 191 50.87 8.23 27.18
N PRO A 192 52.05 7.73 27.58
CA PRO A 192 52.44 6.32 27.48
C PRO A 192 51.49 5.34 28.21
N GLU A 193 50.79 5.78 29.26
CA GLU A 193 49.73 5.01 29.92
C GLU A 193 48.52 4.74 29.00
N MET A 194 48.09 5.72 28.21
CA MET A 194 47.01 5.52 27.23
C MET A 194 47.44 4.61 26.07
N GLN A 195 48.73 4.61 25.70
CA GLN A 195 49.24 3.73 24.63
C GLN A 195 49.19 2.26 25.04
N GLN A 196 49.52 1.96 26.29
CA GLN A 196 49.50 0.59 26.80
C GLN A 196 48.07 0.06 26.97
N GLN A 197 47.14 0.93 27.38
CA GLN A 197 45.72 0.58 27.47
C GLN A 197 45.11 0.34 26.09
N ASN A 198 45.45 1.17 25.10
CA ASN A 198 45.04 0.97 23.70
C ASN A 198 45.60 -0.33 23.10
N ALA A 199 46.84 -0.71 23.41
CA ALA A 199 47.46 -1.93 22.88
C ALA A 199 46.73 -3.20 23.36
N VAL A 200 46.33 -3.23 24.63
CA VAL A 200 45.53 -4.35 25.20
C VAL A 200 44.13 -4.37 24.59
N GLN A 201 43.51 -3.20 24.41
CA GLN A 201 42.18 -3.08 23.81
C GLN A 201 42.18 -3.54 22.34
N GLN A 202 43.22 -3.19 21.57
CA GLN A 202 43.40 -3.65 20.19
C GLN A 202 43.58 -5.16 20.08
N GLN A 203 44.30 -5.79 21.02
CA GLN A 203 44.46 -7.25 21.04
C GLN A 203 43.14 -7.97 21.33
N VAL A 204 42.34 -7.47 22.28
CA VAL A 204 41.00 -8.00 22.56
C VAL A 204 40.08 -7.82 21.37
N GLN A 205 40.15 -6.66 20.69
CA GLN A 205 39.33 -6.38 19.52
C GLN A 205 39.72 -7.28 18.33
N ALA A 206 41.01 -7.53 18.11
CA ALA A 206 41.50 -8.46 17.09
C ALA A 206 41.04 -9.91 17.34
N ALA A 207 40.94 -10.33 18.60
CA ALA A 207 40.42 -11.65 18.96
C ALA A 207 38.89 -11.76 18.79
N LEU A 208 38.15 -10.65 18.96
CA LEU A 208 36.69 -10.60 18.81
C LEU A 208 36.22 -10.38 17.36
N GLN A 209 37.07 -9.83 16.49
CA GLN A 209 36.80 -9.66 15.05
C GLN A 209 36.19 -10.90 14.36
N PRO A 210 36.78 -12.11 14.46
CA PRO A 210 36.21 -13.29 13.81
C PRO A 210 34.83 -13.68 14.36
N TYR A 211 34.56 -13.43 15.65
CA TYR A 211 33.25 -13.68 16.25
C TYR A 211 32.21 -12.67 15.78
N GLN A 212 32.56 -11.38 15.70
CA GLN A 212 31.69 -10.34 15.14
C GLN A 212 31.37 -10.61 13.67
N GLN A 213 32.37 -11.01 12.87
CA GLN A 213 32.17 -11.38 11.47
C GLN A 213 31.24 -12.60 11.32
N MET A 214 31.41 -13.62 12.16
CA MET A 214 30.53 -14.79 12.16
C MET A 214 29.09 -14.42 12.51
N MET A 215 28.88 -13.59 13.54
CA MET A 215 27.55 -13.17 13.95
C MET A 215 26.86 -12.30 12.88
N GLN A 216 27.60 -11.38 12.26
CA GLN A 216 27.09 -10.55 11.18
C GLN A 216 26.75 -11.39 9.94
N HIS A 217 27.56 -12.40 9.61
CA HIS A 217 27.27 -13.34 8.52
C HIS A 217 26.02 -14.18 8.80
N GLN A 218 25.86 -14.67 10.03
CA GLN A 218 24.66 -15.43 10.42
C GLN A 218 23.40 -14.57 10.33
N GLN A 219 23.45 -13.34 10.84
CA GLN A 219 22.32 -12.41 10.77
C GLN A 219 21.96 -12.08 9.32
N GLN A 220 22.96 -11.83 8.48
CA GLN A 220 22.75 -11.57 7.06
C GLN A 220 22.15 -12.78 6.34
N GLN A 221 22.61 -14.00 6.64
CA GLN A 221 22.08 -15.22 6.06
C GLN A 221 20.62 -15.45 6.46
N GLN A 222 20.29 -15.24 7.73
CA GLN A 222 18.91 -15.38 8.23
C GLN A 222 17.98 -14.36 7.56
N GLN A 223 18.43 -13.10 7.44
CA GLN A 223 17.67 -12.06 6.78
C GLN A 223 17.47 -12.37 5.29
N GLN A 224 18.50 -12.89 4.61
CA GLN A 224 18.41 -13.27 3.20
C GLN A 224 17.46 -14.45 2.98
N GLN A 225 17.45 -15.45 3.87
CA GLN A 225 16.48 -16.56 3.81
C GLN A 225 15.04 -16.08 4.02
N GLN A 226 14.81 -15.19 5.00
CA GLN A 226 13.48 -14.62 5.22
C GLN A 226 13.01 -13.79 4.02
N GLN A 227 13.90 -12.98 3.43
CA GLN A 227 13.57 -12.22 2.23
C GLN A 227 13.29 -13.12 1.02
N GLN A 228 14.06 -14.18 0.80
CA GLN A 228 13.79 -15.13 -0.27
C GLN A 228 12.46 -15.85 -0.08
N ALA A 229 12.16 -16.33 1.13
CA ALA A 229 10.88 -16.96 1.44
C ALA A 229 9.71 -15.99 1.21
N ALA A 230 9.83 -14.75 1.70
CA ALA A 230 8.83 -13.71 1.49
C ALA A 230 8.63 -13.36 0.01
N ASN A 231 9.71 -13.30 -0.77
CA ASN A 231 9.65 -13.02 -2.21
C ASN A 231 8.97 -14.16 -2.99
N VAL A 232 9.29 -15.42 -2.68
CA VAL A 232 8.65 -16.58 -3.32
C VAL A 232 7.14 -16.56 -3.03
N VAL A 233 6.76 -16.45 -1.75
CA VAL A 233 5.35 -16.39 -1.34
C VAL A 233 4.63 -15.20 -2.00
N SER A 234 5.25 -14.02 -2.00
CA SER A 234 4.68 -12.81 -2.63
C SER A 234 4.49 -12.98 -4.14
N SER A 235 5.44 -13.62 -4.83
CA SER A 235 5.36 -13.86 -6.28
C SER A 235 4.26 -14.87 -6.65
N GLU A 236 4.14 -15.95 -5.89
CA GLU A 236 3.08 -16.96 -6.05
C GLU A 236 1.71 -16.34 -5.77
N LEU A 237 1.61 -15.55 -4.70
CA LEU A 237 0.38 -14.86 -4.33
C LEU A 237 -0.04 -13.84 -5.38
N SER A 238 0.91 -13.10 -5.94
CA SER A 238 0.66 -12.15 -7.03
C SER A 238 0.12 -12.86 -8.27
N THR A 239 0.75 -13.97 -8.67
CA THR A 239 0.30 -14.77 -9.82
C THR A 239 -1.08 -15.37 -9.57
N PHE A 240 -1.32 -15.89 -8.36
CA PHE A 240 -2.61 -16.44 -7.95
C PHE A 240 -3.70 -15.36 -7.97
N SER A 241 -3.42 -14.17 -7.44
CA SER A 241 -4.37 -13.05 -7.39
C SER A 241 -4.78 -12.50 -8.75
N GLN A 242 -3.95 -12.68 -9.78
CA GLN A 242 -4.18 -12.17 -11.13
C GLN A 242 -4.95 -13.15 -12.02
N ALA A 243 -5.10 -14.41 -11.61
CA ALA A 243 -5.80 -15.41 -12.40
C ALA A 243 -7.31 -15.07 -12.48
N PRO A 244 -7.94 -15.13 -13.68
CA PRO A 244 -9.37 -14.85 -13.83
C PRO A 244 -10.29 -15.75 -12.99
N GLU A 245 -9.83 -16.97 -12.64
CA GLU A 245 -10.56 -17.92 -11.78
C GLU A 245 -10.62 -17.47 -10.31
N HIS A 246 -9.81 -16.49 -9.92
CA HIS A 246 -9.64 -16.04 -8.53
C HIS A 246 -10.17 -14.61 -8.33
N GLU A 247 -11.31 -14.28 -8.97
CA GLU A 247 -11.93 -12.94 -8.96
C GLU A 247 -12.29 -12.39 -7.56
N PHE A 248 -12.50 -13.28 -6.59
CA PHE A 248 -12.85 -12.94 -5.21
C PHE A 248 -11.65 -13.01 -4.27
N TYR A 249 -10.44 -13.24 -4.79
CA TYR A 249 -9.24 -13.40 -3.97
C TYR A 249 -9.04 -12.25 -2.99
N ALA A 250 -9.26 -11.00 -3.42
CA ALA A 250 -9.15 -9.83 -2.56
C ALA A 250 -10.12 -9.85 -1.37
N ASP A 251 -11.33 -10.36 -1.57
CA ASP A 251 -12.37 -10.47 -0.53
C ASP A 251 -12.08 -11.62 0.45
N VAL A 252 -11.44 -12.70 0.00
CA VAL A 252 -11.18 -13.90 0.83
C VAL A 252 -9.76 -14.03 1.37
N ARG A 253 -8.82 -13.15 0.98
CA ARG A 253 -7.39 -13.27 1.36
C ARG A 253 -7.14 -13.42 2.86
N MET A 254 -7.93 -12.74 3.69
CA MET A 254 -7.80 -12.83 5.16
C MET A 254 -8.29 -14.18 5.67
N GLN A 255 -9.43 -14.66 5.16
CA GLN A 255 -9.98 -15.98 5.51
C GLN A 255 -9.05 -17.10 5.01
N MET A 256 -8.41 -16.92 3.85
CA MET A 256 -7.38 -17.83 3.36
C MET A 256 -6.19 -17.90 4.32
N ALA A 257 -5.71 -16.76 4.82
CA ALA A 257 -4.63 -16.70 5.80
C ALA A 257 -5.02 -17.46 7.08
N ASP A 258 -6.21 -17.21 7.63
CA ASP A 258 -6.71 -17.92 8.82
C ASP A 258 -6.80 -19.44 8.62
N ILE A 259 -7.25 -19.89 7.44
CA ILE A 259 -7.34 -21.31 7.10
C ILE A 259 -5.95 -21.95 7.01
N MET A 260 -5.01 -21.27 6.37
CA MET A 260 -3.63 -21.75 6.20
C MET A 260 -2.90 -21.80 7.55
N ASP A 261 -3.07 -20.80 8.40
CA ASP A 261 -2.51 -20.77 9.76
C ASP A 261 -3.10 -21.89 10.63
N MET A 262 -4.42 -22.08 10.56
CA MET A 262 -5.08 -23.18 11.28
C MET A 262 -4.63 -24.54 10.80
N ALA A 263 -4.44 -24.73 9.48
CA ALA A 263 -3.94 -25.96 8.91
C ALA A 263 -2.47 -26.21 9.32
N ALA A 264 -1.62 -25.19 9.24
CA ALA A 264 -0.21 -25.27 9.65
C ALA A 264 -0.09 -25.66 11.13
N ASN A 265 -0.91 -25.07 12.01
CA ASN A 265 -0.99 -25.42 13.43
C ASN A 265 -1.43 -26.88 13.67
N ARG A 266 -2.16 -27.48 12.72
CA ARG A 266 -2.55 -28.91 12.74
C ARG A 266 -1.54 -29.82 12.03
N GLY A 267 -0.41 -29.28 11.57
CA GLY A 267 0.59 -30.02 10.79
C GLY A 267 0.12 -30.39 9.37
N GLN A 268 -0.93 -29.73 8.86
CA GLN A 268 -1.44 -29.91 7.50
C GLN A 268 -1.00 -28.75 6.63
N GLN A 269 -0.51 -29.05 5.42
CA GLN A 269 -0.16 -28.04 4.43
C GLN A 269 -1.35 -27.89 3.47
N VAL A 270 -2.11 -26.79 3.59
CA VAL A 270 -3.20 -26.47 2.65
C VAL A 270 -2.65 -25.54 1.58
N GLY A 271 -2.78 -25.94 0.31
CA GLY A 271 -2.33 -25.11 -0.81
C GLY A 271 -3.24 -23.89 -1.03
N LEU A 272 -2.72 -22.84 -1.67
CA LEU A 272 -3.45 -21.59 -1.94
C LEU A 272 -4.81 -21.80 -2.61
N LYS A 273 -4.89 -22.73 -3.57
CA LYS A 273 -6.14 -23.04 -4.28
C LYS A 273 -7.20 -23.66 -3.37
N GLU A 274 -6.79 -24.54 -2.46
CA GLU A 274 -7.70 -25.21 -1.53
C GLU A 274 -8.17 -24.24 -0.44
N ALA A 275 -7.26 -23.40 0.07
CA ALA A 275 -7.61 -22.31 0.98
C ALA A 275 -8.61 -21.34 0.33
N TYR A 276 -8.39 -20.96 -0.94
CA TYR A 276 -9.32 -20.11 -1.69
C TYR A 276 -10.71 -20.74 -1.83
N ASN A 277 -10.79 -21.97 -2.31
CA ASN A 277 -12.06 -22.66 -2.49
C ASN A 277 -12.83 -22.79 -1.17
N THR A 278 -12.12 -23.13 -0.09
CA THR A 278 -12.69 -23.24 1.25
C THR A 278 -13.19 -21.87 1.74
N ALA A 279 -12.40 -20.82 1.56
CA ALA A 279 -12.79 -19.47 1.95
C ALA A 279 -14.02 -18.95 1.17
N CYS A 280 -14.10 -19.22 -0.14
CA CYS A 280 -15.28 -18.91 -0.96
C CYS A 280 -16.54 -19.64 -0.50
N GLN A 281 -16.41 -20.87 0.02
CA GLN A 281 -17.54 -21.62 0.56
C GLN A 281 -17.98 -21.13 1.95
N LEU A 282 -17.03 -20.67 2.76
CA LEU A 282 -17.28 -20.13 4.10
C LEU A 282 -17.88 -18.73 4.06
N ASN A 283 -17.57 -17.93 3.03
CA ASN A 283 -18.10 -16.59 2.88
C ASN A 283 -19.53 -16.61 2.28
N PRO A 284 -20.57 -16.24 3.04
CA PRO A 284 -21.96 -16.36 2.60
C PRO A 284 -22.30 -15.45 1.41
N GLU A 285 -21.66 -14.29 1.29
CA GLU A 285 -21.94 -13.33 0.21
C GLU A 285 -21.37 -13.83 -1.12
N ILE A 286 -20.13 -14.30 -1.12
CA ILE A 286 -19.49 -14.88 -2.31
C ILE A 286 -20.20 -16.16 -2.72
N LYS A 287 -20.55 -17.02 -1.76
CA LYS A 287 -21.31 -18.25 -2.03
C LYS A 287 -22.62 -17.96 -2.76
N LYS A 288 -23.41 -16.98 -2.30
CA LYS A 288 -24.65 -16.57 -2.98
C LYS A 288 -24.40 -16.11 -4.41
N ILE A 289 -23.33 -15.34 -4.65
CA ILE A 289 -22.97 -14.86 -5.99
C ILE A 289 -22.60 -16.04 -6.90
N VAL A 290 -21.72 -16.95 -6.43
CA VAL A 290 -21.32 -18.15 -7.20
C VAL A 290 -22.54 -19.04 -7.50
N ASP A 291 -23.37 -19.31 -6.52
CA ASP A 291 -24.57 -20.14 -6.66
C ASP A 291 -25.58 -19.48 -7.62
N SER A 292 -25.80 -18.17 -7.52
CA SER A 292 -26.70 -17.43 -8.42
C SER A 292 -26.22 -17.45 -9.87
N ARG A 293 -24.90 -17.29 -10.11
CA ARG A 293 -24.30 -17.39 -11.44
C ARG A 293 -24.42 -18.80 -12.01
N ALA A 294 -24.22 -19.83 -11.20
CA ALA A 294 -24.40 -21.23 -11.60
C ALA A 294 -25.87 -21.54 -12.00
N LEU A 295 -26.83 -21.04 -11.22
CA LEU A 295 -28.26 -21.17 -11.53
C LEU A 295 -28.63 -20.44 -12.84
N ALA A 296 -28.15 -19.22 -13.03
CA ALA A 296 -28.37 -18.43 -14.25
C ALA A 296 -27.79 -19.12 -15.50
N ALA A 297 -26.57 -19.64 -15.42
CA ALA A 297 -25.94 -20.39 -16.52
C ALA A 297 -26.74 -21.66 -16.89
N SER A 298 -27.22 -22.40 -15.90
CA SER A 298 -28.05 -23.59 -16.12
C SER A 298 -29.42 -23.26 -16.77
N ALA A 299 -30.03 -22.14 -16.37
CA ALA A 299 -31.30 -21.68 -16.94
C ALA A 299 -31.13 -21.23 -18.39
N GLN A 300 -30.03 -20.54 -18.71
CA GLN A 300 -29.69 -20.13 -20.07
C GLN A 300 -29.39 -21.31 -20.99
N SER A 301 -28.68 -22.34 -20.49
CA SER A 301 -28.44 -23.58 -21.22
C SER A 301 -29.76 -24.30 -21.58
N ARG A 302 -30.68 -24.43 -20.60
CA ARG A 302 -32.01 -25.02 -20.84
C ARG A 302 -32.85 -24.21 -21.83
N ARG A 303 -32.80 -22.88 -21.78
CA ARG A 303 -33.50 -22.02 -22.76
C ARG A 303 -32.94 -22.20 -24.18
N ARG A 304 -31.62 -22.29 -24.34
CA ARG A 304 -30.98 -22.54 -25.64
C ARG A 304 -31.35 -23.91 -26.20
N ALA A 305 -31.31 -24.96 -25.38
CA ALA A 305 -31.72 -26.31 -25.77
C ALA A 305 -33.23 -26.43 -26.08
N GLY A 306 -34.07 -25.64 -25.41
CA GLY A 306 -35.51 -25.55 -25.73
C GLY A 306 -35.80 -24.80 -27.03
N SER A 307 -35.04 -23.75 -27.34
CA SER A 307 -35.20 -22.97 -28.58
C SER A 307 -34.80 -23.74 -29.85
N SER A 308 -33.94 -24.75 -29.74
CA SER A 308 -33.58 -25.64 -30.86
C SER A 308 -34.65 -26.68 -31.21
N ILE A 309 -35.76 -26.75 -30.45
CA ILE A 309 -36.86 -27.71 -30.69
C ILE A 309 -38.06 -27.06 -31.41
N HIS A 310 -38.10 -25.72 -31.59
CA HIS A 310 -39.25 -25.02 -32.17
C HIS A 310 -39.07 -24.48 -33.61
N GLY A 311 -38.07 -24.97 -34.35
CA GLY A 311 -37.78 -24.55 -35.71
C GLY A 311 -37.96 -25.64 -36.76
N SER A 312 -39.22 -26.04 -37.06
CA SER A 312 -39.70 -26.36 -38.42
C SER A 312 -41.18 -26.81 -38.38
N PRO A 313 -42.16 -25.94 -38.68
CA PRO A 313 -43.49 -26.37 -39.05
C PRO A 313 -43.52 -26.55 -40.57
N GLY A 314 -43.40 -27.79 -41.06
CA GLY A 314 -43.54 -28.05 -42.51
C GLY A 314 -43.04 -29.42 -42.97
N GLY A 315 -43.80 -30.48 -42.68
CA GLY A 315 -43.63 -31.78 -43.33
C GLY A 315 -44.79 -32.71 -42.98
N PRO A 316 -45.62 -33.16 -43.94
CA PRO A 316 -46.83 -33.89 -43.63
C PRO A 316 -46.53 -35.36 -43.33
N GLY A 317 -47.07 -35.85 -42.21
CA GLY A 317 -47.42 -37.25 -42.03
C GLY A 317 -46.39 -38.13 -41.33
N GLY A 318 -46.72 -38.57 -40.12
CA GLY A 318 -46.04 -39.67 -39.44
C GLY A 318 -46.48 -39.73 -37.99
N GLY A 319 -47.42 -40.64 -37.69
CA GLY A 319 -48.13 -40.70 -36.42
C GLY A 319 -47.29 -41.03 -35.18
N LEU A 320 -47.91 -40.75 -34.05
CA LEU A 320 -47.54 -41.10 -32.68
C LEU A 320 -47.10 -42.58 -32.54
N ALA A 321 -45.97 -42.82 -31.87
CA ALA A 321 -45.77 -44.00 -31.02
C ALA A 321 -44.64 -43.77 -30.00
N GLU A 322 -44.90 -44.16 -28.77
CA GLU A 322 -44.05 -44.05 -27.57
C GLU A 322 -42.73 -44.81 -27.72
N GLY A 323 -41.61 -44.09 -27.83
CA GLY A 323 -40.26 -44.64 -27.76
C GLY A 323 -39.78 -44.80 -26.31
N GLY A 324 -40.29 -45.81 -25.61
CA GLY A 324 -39.71 -46.23 -24.32
C GLY A 324 -38.30 -46.80 -24.50
N MET A 325 -37.51 -46.86 -23.41
CA MET A 325 -36.08 -47.28 -23.36
C MET A 325 -35.71 -48.49 -24.23
N ARG A 326 -36.66 -49.36 -24.54
CA ARG A 326 -36.50 -50.50 -25.46
C ARG A 326 -36.09 -50.09 -26.88
N SER A 327 -36.66 -49.02 -27.43
CA SER A 327 -36.28 -48.50 -28.77
C SER A 327 -34.86 -47.92 -28.77
N ALA A 328 -34.45 -47.25 -27.67
CA ALA A 328 -33.10 -46.72 -27.53
C ALA A 328 -32.04 -47.82 -27.37
N ILE A 329 -32.41 -48.97 -26.78
CA ILE A 329 -31.52 -50.12 -26.64
C ILE A 329 -31.38 -50.89 -27.95
N GLU A 330 -32.45 -51.02 -28.75
CA GLU A 330 -32.38 -51.65 -30.08
C GLU A 330 -31.48 -50.86 -31.04
N ASP A 331 -31.58 -49.52 -31.07
CA ASP A 331 -30.70 -48.68 -31.91
C ASP A 331 -29.21 -48.73 -31.48
N ALA A 332 -28.96 -48.83 -30.16
CA ALA A 332 -27.60 -48.98 -29.64
C ALA A 332 -26.99 -50.35 -29.98
N TRP A 333 -27.81 -51.39 -30.13
CA TRP A 333 -27.36 -52.73 -30.48
C TRP A 333 -27.10 -52.88 -31.98
N ASP A 334 -27.95 -52.28 -32.83
CA ASP A 334 -27.78 -52.29 -34.29
C ASP A 334 -26.56 -51.48 -34.74
N SER A 335 -26.21 -50.41 -34.02
CA SER A 335 -25.00 -49.62 -34.27
C SER A 335 -23.70 -50.31 -33.83
N ALA A 336 -23.76 -51.18 -32.81
CA ALA A 336 -22.60 -51.96 -32.37
C ALA A 336 -22.31 -53.20 -33.25
N GLY A 337 -23.27 -53.66 -34.04
CA GLY A 337 -23.15 -54.83 -34.93
C GLY A 337 -22.52 -54.55 -36.30
N ARG A 338 -22.14 -53.31 -36.60
CA ARG A 338 -21.42 -52.94 -37.84
C ARG A 338 -20.06 -52.31 -37.52
N ALA A 339 -19.13 -53.15 -37.06
CA ALA A 339 -17.69 -52.92 -37.10
C ALA A 339 -17.02 -54.11 -37.76
#